data_AF-A0A252BK87-F1
#
_entry.id   AF-A0A252BK87-F1
#
_cell.length_a   1.000
_cell.length_b   1.000
_cell.length_c   1.000
_cell.angle_alpha   90.00
_cell.angle_beta   90.00
_cell.angle_gamma   90.00
#
_symmetry.space_group_name_H-M   'P 1'
#
loop_
_entity.id
_entity.type
_entity.pdbx_description
1 polymer ?
#
loop_
_entity_poly.entity_id
_entity_poly.type
_entity_poly.pdbx_seq_one_letter_code
_entity_poly.pdbx_strand_id
1 'polypeptide(L)'
;MMEPLSTAVTICPVCRQKIRSTAEHCPNCGAERHFGPRMIESAICAFAGMVLLSAVSTMLLPISLWTIVFAAAGLCAGFLFSHNRFGGDRWLGR
;
A
#
# COMPACT_ATOMS: atom_id res chain seq x y z
N MET A 1 15.27 36.88 -7.56
CA MET A 1 15.47 35.73 -6.67
C MET A 1 14.09 35.24 -6.27
N MET A 2 13.74 33.99 -6.58
CA MET A 2 12.48 33.39 -6.13
C MET A 2 12.69 32.92 -4.69
N GLU A 3 11.99 33.55 -3.74
CA GLU A 3 11.90 33.04 -2.37
C GLU A 3 11.32 31.63 -2.41
N PRO A 4 11.98 30.63 -1.80
CA PRO A 4 11.38 29.31 -1.70
C PRO A 4 10.11 29.45 -0.85
N LEU A 5 8.97 28.91 -1.32
CA LEU A 5 7.74 28.77 -0.52
C LEU A 5 8.03 27.87 0.70
N SER A 6 8.66 28.43 1.73
CA SER A 6 9.12 27.71 2.93
C SER A 6 8.02 27.51 3.97
N THR A 7 6.74 27.62 3.58
CA THR A 7 5.62 27.66 4.53
C THR A 7 4.44 26.79 4.13
N ALA A 8 4.68 25.68 3.42
CA ALA A 8 3.69 24.60 3.39
C ALA A 8 3.73 23.86 4.75
N VAL A 9 3.21 24.52 5.78
CA VAL A 9 2.95 23.88 7.08
C VAL A 9 1.70 23.03 6.89
N THR A 10 1.86 21.72 6.98
CA THR A 10 0.75 20.77 6.92
C THR A 10 0.35 20.33 8.33
N ILE A 11 -0.83 19.76 8.47
CA ILE A 11 -1.32 19.23 9.74
C ILE A 11 -1.05 17.73 9.77
N CYS A 12 -0.43 17.24 10.84
CA CYS A 12 -0.23 15.81 11.05
C CYS A 12 -1.60 15.11 11.18
N PRO A 13 -1.92 14.09 10.36
CA PRO A 13 -3.21 13.43 10.43
C PRO A 13 -3.39 12.57 11.69
N VAL A 14 -2.29 12.25 12.41
CA VAL A 14 -2.33 11.44 13.64
C VAL A 14 -2.62 12.28 14.87
N CYS A 15 -1.82 13.33 15.14
CA CYS A 15 -1.94 14.16 16.34
C CYS A 15 -2.53 15.55 16.10
N ARG A 16 -2.85 15.91 14.86
CA ARG A 16 -3.38 17.21 14.44
C ARG A 16 -2.51 18.44 14.75
N GLN A 17 -1.23 18.23 15.07
CA GLN A 17 -0.27 19.32 15.23
C GLN A 17 0.38 19.73 13.90
N LYS A 18 0.89 20.96 13.86
CA LYS A 18 1.59 21.53 12.70
C LYS A 18 2.91 20.81 12.47
N ILE A 19 3.17 20.45 11.21
CA ILE A 19 4.42 19.82 10.76
C ILE A 19 4.90 20.49 9.48
N ARG A 20 6.20 20.37 9.20
CA ARG A 20 6.76 20.80 7.91
C ARG A 20 6.36 19.79 6.83
N SER A 21 6.03 20.25 5.63
CA SER A 21 5.69 19.37 4.50
C SER A 21 6.80 18.38 4.12
N THR A 22 8.06 18.74 4.39
CA THR A 22 9.24 17.91 4.13
C THR A 22 9.63 17.02 5.31
N ALA A 23 8.87 17.04 6.42
CA ALA A 23 9.19 16.20 7.57
C ALA A 23 8.85 14.74 7.27
N GLU A 24 9.81 13.85 7.47
CA GLU A 24 9.60 12.39 7.43
C GLU A 24 8.99 11.86 8.73
N HIS A 25 9.22 12.57 9.84
CA HIS A 25 8.74 12.19 11.16
C HIS A 25 8.02 13.37 11.81
N CYS A 26 6.91 13.10 12.50
CA CYS A 26 6.22 14.12 13.28
C CYS A 26 6.99 14.35 14.60
N PRO A 27 7.43 15.58 14.90
CA PRO A 27 8.16 15.87 16.13
C PRO A 27 7.28 15.75 17.40
N ASN A 28 5.96 15.77 17.26
CA ASN A 28 5.05 15.75 18.40
C ASN A 28 4.57 14.35 18.78
N CYS A 29 4.23 13.50 17.80
CA CYS A 29 3.75 12.13 18.07
C CYS A 29 4.70 11.02 17.59
N GLY A 30 5.77 11.35 16.87
CA GLY A 30 6.70 10.37 16.32
C GLY A 30 6.15 9.53 15.17
N ALA A 31 4.98 9.88 14.60
CA ALA A 31 4.44 9.22 13.42
C ALA A 31 5.39 9.40 12.22
N GLU A 32 5.57 8.34 11.44
CA GLU A 32 6.47 8.30 10.29
C GLU A 32 5.68 8.39 8.99
N ARG A 33 6.21 9.16 8.03
CA ARG A 33 5.68 9.29 6.69
C ARG A 33 6.17 8.11 5.87
N HIS A 34 5.23 7.25 5.49
CA HIS A 34 5.49 6.11 4.64
C HIS A 34 4.98 6.36 3.22
N PHE A 35 5.77 5.89 2.26
CA PHE A 35 5.45 5.90 0.85
C PHE A 35 5.28 4.46 0.37
N GLY A 36 4.16 4.20 -0.30
CA GLY A 36 3.85 2.88 -0.83
C GLY A 36 3.30 1.89 0.20
N PRO A 37 3.03 0.65 -0.25
CA PRO A 37 2.48 -0.40 0.59
C PRO A 37 3.53 -0.96 1.56
N ARG A 38 3.08 -1.34 2.77
CA ARG A 38 3.90 -2.17 3.66
C ARG A 38 4.02 -3.59 3.09
N MET A 39 5.12 -4.26 3.44
CA MET A 39 5.34 -5.67 3.05
C MET A 39 4.17 -6.58 3.43
N ILE A 40 3.58 -6.35 4.62
CA ILE A 40 2.42 -7.10 5.10
C ILE A 40 1.17 -6.83 4.23
N GLU A 41 0.91 -5.57 3.88
CA GLU A 41 -0.25 -5.20 3.04
C GLU A 41 -0.13 -5.81 1.64
N SER A 42 1.06 -5.73 1.03
CA SER A 42 1.33 -6.35 -0.26
C SER A 42 1.24 -7.87 -0.22
N ALA A 43 1.75 -8.50 0.83
CA ALA A 43 1.65 -9.95 1.00
C ALA A 43 0.19 -10.39 1.10
N ILE A 44 -0.60 -9.76 1.99
CA ILE A 44 -2.02 -10.09 2.17
C ILE A 44 -2.79 -9.96 0.86
N CYS A 45 -2.61 -8.87 0.12
CA CYS A 45 -3.30 -8.67 -1.16
C CYS A 45 -2.86 -9.69 -2.22
N ALA A 46 -1.57 -10.01 -2.31
CA ALA A 46 -1.05 -11.01 -3.24
C ALA A 46 -1.60 -12.40 -2.93
N PHE A 47 -1.57 -12.83 -1.66
CA PHE A 47 -2.13 -14.11 -1.22
C PHE A 47 -3.64 -14.17 -1.45
N ALA A 48 -4.37 -13.10 -1.15
CA ALA A 48 -5.80 -13.04 -1.41
C ALA A 48 -6.11 -13.17 -2.91
N GLY A 49 -5.38 -12.46 -3.78
CA GLY A 49 -5.54 -12.58 -5.23
C GLY A 49 -5.25 -13.99 -5.74
N MET A 50 -4.18 -14.62 -5.28
CA MET A 50 -3.83 -16.00 -5.60
C MET A 50 -4.96 -16.97 -5.20
N VAL A 51 -5.45 -16.88 -3.96
CA VAL A 51 -6.49 -17.78 -3.44
C VAL A 51 -7.80 -17.59 -4.20
N LEU A 52 -8.23 -16.33 -4.40
CA LEU A 52 -9.48 -16.03 -5.10
C LEU A 52 -9.47 -16.53 -6.54
N LEU A 53 -8.40 -16.25 -7.29
CA LEU A 53 -8.36 -16.64 -8.70
C LEU A 53 -8.19 -18.15 -8.87
N SER A 54 -7.48 -18.81 -7.95
CA SER A 54 -7.39 -20.27 -7.90
C SER A 54 -8.75 -20.90 -7.57
N ALA A 55 -9.49 -20.37 -6.60
CA ALA A 55 -10.81 -20.86 -6.23
C ALA A 55 -11.79 -20.77 -7.39
N VAL A 56 -11.81 -19.62 -8.08
CA VAL A 56 -12.61 -19.41 -9.30
C VAL A 56 -12.23 -20.42 -10.39
N SER A 57 -10.93 -20.64 -10.61
CA SER A 57 -10.47 -21.63 -11.59
C SER A 57 -10.95 -23.05 -11.27
N THR A 58 -10.87 -23.48 -10.01
CA THR A 58 -11.30 -24.83 -9.59
C THR A 58 -12.81 -25.04 -9.63
N MET A 59 -13.58 -23.94 -9.58
CA MET A 59 -15.03 -23.99 -9.71
C MET A 59 -15.46 -24.16 -11.18
N LEU A 60 -14.67 -23.63 -12.12
CA LEU A 60 -14.94 -23.68 -13.56
C LEU A 60 -14.37 -24.93 -14.25
N LEU A 61 -13.20 -25.41 -13.80
CA LEU A 61 -12.46 -26.50 -14.42
C LEU A 61 -11.97 -27.49 -13.35
N PRO A 62 -11.92 -28.80 -13.64
CA PRO A 62 -11.26 -29.75 -12.74
C PRO A 62 -9.81 -29.34 -12.51
N ILE A 63 -9.26 -29.74 -11.36
CA ILE A 63 -7.88 -29.43 -10.97
C ILE A 63 -6.94 -29.87 -12.10
N SER A 64 -6.32 -28.88 -12.75
CA SER A 64 -5.45 -29.04 -13.92
C SER A 64 -4.30 -28.05 -13.84
N LEU A 65 -3.30 -28.16 -14.73
CA LEU A 65 -2.15 -27.23 -14.78
C LEU A 65 -2.55 -25.76 -14.93
N TRP A 66 -3.76 -25.47 -15.45
CA TRP A 66 -4.28 -24.11 -15.55
C TRP A 66 -4.50 -23.45 -14.21
N THR A 67 -4.77 -24.20 -13.13
CA THR A 67 -4.95 -23.61 -11.80
C THR A 67 -3.67 -22.93 -11.29
N ILE A 68 -2.49 -23.44 -11.67
CA ILE A 68 -1.20 -22.83 -11.34
C ILE A 68 -1.04 -21.48 -12.05
N VAL A 69 -1.47 -21.41 -13.32
CA VAL A 69 -1.44 -20.16 -14.10
C VAL A 69 -2.38 -19.13 -13.49
N PHE A 70 -3.60 -19.53 -13.12
CA PHE A 70 -4.53 -18.64 -12.42
C PHE A 70 -4.01 -18.22 -11.03
N ALA A 71 -3.36 -19.12 -10.28
CA ALA A 71 -2.74 -18.78 -9.00
C ALA A 71 -1.66 -17.70 -9.17
N ALA A 72 -0.76 -17.87 -10.14
CA ALA A 72 0.30 -16.91 -10.44
C ALA A 72 -0.27 -15.56 -10.92
N ALA A 73 -1.26 -15.58 -11.82
CA ALA A 73 -1.94 -14.38 -12.28
C ALA A 73 -2.64 -13.65 -11.12
N GLY A 74 -3.29 -14.38 -10.21
CA GLY A 74 -3.92 -13.83 -9.02
C GLY A 74 -2.93 -13.19 -8.06
N LEU A 75 -1.76 -13.82 -7.87
CA LEU A 75 -0.68 -13.27 -7.06
C LEU A 75 -0.18 -11.93 -7.63
N CYS A 76 0.12 -11.89 -8.93
CA CYS A 76 0.54 -10.67 -9.61
C CYS A 76 -0.54 -9.58 -9.55
N ALA A 77 -1.80 -9.93 -9.80
CA ALA A 77 -2.91 -8.99 -9.74
C ALA A 77 -3.09 -8.40 -8.33
N GLY A 78 -3.01 -9.24 -7.29
CA GLY A 78 -3.08 -8.81 -5.90
C GLY A 78 -1.92 -7.89 -5.49
N PHE A 79 -0.71 -8.19 -5.96
CA PHE A 79 0.47 -7.33 -5.75
C PHE A 79 0.33 -5.97 -6.46
N LEU A 80 -0.13 -5.95 -7.70
CA LEU A 80 -0.35 -4.69 -8.43
C LEU A 80 -1.46 -3.87 -7.80
N PHE A 81 -2.52 -4.54 -7.31
CA PHE A 81 -3.60 -3.88 -6.61
C PHE A 81 -3.10 -3.19 -5.32
N SER A 82 -2.24 -3.82 -4.52
CA SER A 82 -1.71 -3.18 -3.31
C SER A 82 -0.90 -1.92 -3.62
N HIS A 83 -0.07 -1.95 -4.67
CA HIS A 83 0.75 -0.81 -5.07
C HIS A 83 -0.10 0.36 -5.59
N ASN A 84 -1.16 0.08 -6.34
CA ASN A 84 -2.09 1.12 -6.78
C ASN A 84 -2.92 1.66 -5.61
N ARG A 85 -3.38 0.79 -4.70
CA ARG A 85 -4.25 1.16 -3.57
C ARG A 85 -3.52 1.97 -2.50
N PHE A 86 -2.23 1.69 -2.30
CA PHE A 86 -1.40 2.26 -1.24
C PHE A 86 -0.25 3.12 -1.79
N GLY A 87 -0.30 3.53 -3.05
CA GLY A 87 0.74 4.35 -3.68
C GLY A 87 0.83 5.80 -3.16
N GLY A 88 -0.20 6.28 -2.46
CA GLY A 88 -0.21 7.63 -1.87
C GLY A 88 0.63 7.73 -0.59
N ASP A 89 1.01 8.96 -0.22
CA ASP A 89 1.69 9.21 1.04
C ASP A 89 0.73 9.07 2.23
N ARG A 90 1.19 8.37 3.26
CA ARG A 90 0.41 8.06 4.46
C ARG A 90 1.28 8.20 5.69
N TRP A 91 0.67 8.64 6.78
CA TRP A 91 1.32 8.76 8.07
C TRP A 91 0.91 7.60 8.93
N LEU A 92 1.88 6.86 9.45
CA LEU A 92 1.62 5.71 10.31
C LEU A 92 2.05 6.07 11.73
N GLY A 93 1.11 5.87 12.66
CA GLY A 93 1.39 6.02 14.09
C GLY A 93 2.40 4.98 14.55
N ARG A 94 3.16 5.34 15.59
CA ARG A 94 4.00 4.41 16.33
C ARG A 94 3.15 3.48 17.18
#